data_AF-A0A2V7XJP2-F1
#
_entry.id   AF-A0A2V7XJP2-F1
#
_cell.length_a   1.000
_cell.length_b   1.000
_cell.length_c   1.000
_cell.angle_alpha   90.00
_cell.angle_beta   90.00
_cell.angle_gamma   90.00
#
_symmetry.space_group_name_H-M   'P 1'
#
loop_
_entity.id
_entity.type
_entity.pdbx_description
1 polymer ?
#
loop_
_entity_poly.entity_id
_entity_poly.type
_entity_poly.pdbx_seq_one_letter_code
_entity_poly.pdbx_strand_id
1 'polypeptide(L)'
;LALGLATVSEAITVTAISDPIINPNHTGSESQVSTKQIENLPTVNRSLQDFARTNPYFTVDASDASATVVNVAGRNNRYNNIQIDGAVNNDLFGLAGTGTPGGQANTQPISL
;
A
#
# COMPACT_ATOMS: atom_id res chain seq x y z
N LEU A 1 -29.61 66.87 -9.21
CA LEU A 1 -29.73 65.52 -8.62
C LEU A 1 -29.31 64.52 -9.69
N ALA A 2 -28.19 63.79 -9.52
CA ALA A 2 -27.78 62.73 -10.43
C ALA A 2 -28.00 61.39 -9.71
N LEU A 3 -28.82 60.51 -10.30
CA LEU A 3 -29.16 59.21 -9.72
C LEU A 3 -28.06 58.21 -10.09
N GLY A 4 -27.27 57.78 -9.11
CA GLY A 4 -26.22 56.79 -9.31
C GLY A 4 -26.80 55.40 -9.59
N LEU A 5 -26.38 54.78 -10.70
CA LEU A 5 -26.74 53.40 -11.03
C LEU A 5 -26.12 52.45 -9.99
N ALA A 6 -26.97 51.73 -9.26
CA ALA A 6 -26.53 50.65 -8.39
C ALA A 6 -26.24 49.40 -9.23
N THR A 7 -24.99 48.95 -9.25
CA THR A 7 -24.60 47.68 -9.86
C THR A 7 -24.86 46.56 -8.87
N VAL A 8 -25.71 45.61 -9.23
CA VAL A 8 -25.91 44.36 -8.47
C VAL A 8 -24.78 43.40 -8.86
N SER A 9 -24.01 42.95 -7.88
CA SER A 9 -22.98 41.92 -8.05
C SER A 9 -23.46 40.63 -7.38
N GLU A 10 -23.57 39.57 -8.16
CA GLU A 10 -23.89 38.24 -7.67
C GLU A 10 -22.58 37.44 -7.52
N ALA A 11 -22.30 36.95 -6.31
CA ALA A 11 -21.11 36.15 -6.04
C ALA A 11 -21.43 34.67 -6.23
N ILE A 12 -20.75 34.02 -7.18
CA ILE A 12 -20.81 32.57 -7.36
C ILE A 12 -19.67 31.96 -6.55
N THR A 13 -20.01 31.24 -5.47
CA THR A 13 -19.02 30.52 -4.66
C THR A 13 -18.86 29.12 -5.21
N VAL A 14 -17.71 28.82 -5.81
CA VAL A 14 -17.37 27.45 -6.23
C VAL A 14 -16.77 26.72 -5.03
N THR A 15 -17.51 25.76 -4.48
CA THR A 15 -17.02 24.83 -3.45
C THR A 15 -16.55 23.54 -4.11
N ALA A 16 -15.33 23.10 -3.77
CA ALA A 16 -14.79 21.80 -4.17
C ALA A 16 -14.48 20.98 -2.92
N ILE A 17 -14.81 19.68 -2.99
CA ILE A 17 -14.46 18.69 -1.96
C ILE A 17 -13.38 17.80 -2.60
N SER A 18 -12.28 17.52 -1.87
CA SER A 18 -11.31 16.52 -2.34
C SER A 18 -11.95 15.14 -2.32
N ASP A 19 -12.10 14.54 -3.49
CA ASP A 19 -12.59 13.18 -3.64
C ASP A 19 -11.43 12.21 -3.38
N PRO A 20 -11.54 11.30 -2.38
CA PRO A 20 -10.48 10.33 -2.09
C PRO A 20 -10.28 9.29 -3.23
N ILE A 21 -11.27 9.11 -4.09
CA ILE A 21 -11.24 8.20 -5.24
C ILE A 21 -10.70 8.93 -6.47
N ILE A 22 -11.17 10.16 -6.72
CA ILE A 22 -10.70 10.99 -7.84
C ILE A 22 -9.74 12.07 -7.33
N ASN A 23 -8.53 11.62 -6.97
CA ASN A 23 -7.45 12.47 -6.51
C ASN A 23 -6.32 12.52 -7.56
N PRO A 24 -5.90 13.70 -8.04
CA PRO A 24 -4.77 13.83 -8.98
C PRO A 24 -3.44 13.24 -8.47
N ASN A 25 -3.26 13.13 -7.16
CA ASN A 25 -2.09 12.52 -6.54
C ASN A 25 -2.13 10.99 -6.55
N HIS A 26 -3.31 10.39 -6.78
CA HIS A 26 -3.49 8.94 -6.80
C HIS A 26 -3.21 8.42 -8.23
N THR A 27 -1.92 8.26 -8.54
CA THR A 27 -1.42 7.97 -9.90
C THR A 27 -1.42 6.48 -10.28
N GLY A 28 -1.90 5.60 -9.40
CA GLY A 28 -1.92 4.16 -9.65
C GLY A 28 -2.64 3.37 -8.57
N SER A 29 -2.52 2.05 -8.63
CA SER A 29 -3.07 1.16 -7.61
C SER A 29 -2.18 1.16 -6.38
N GLU A 30 -2.68 1.69 -5.27
CA GLU A 30 -2.12 1.51 -3.94
C GLU A 30 -3.13 0.79 -3.02
N SER A 31 -2.61 0.23 -1.94
CA SER A 31 -3.43 -0.30 -0.86
C SER A 31 -2.75 0.03 0.45
N GLN A 32 -3.53 0.54 1.39
CA GLN A 32 -3.06 0.93 2.71
C GLN A 32 -3.69 0.00 3.75
N VAL A 33 -2.87 -0.46 4.70
CA VAL A 33 -3.30 -1.29 5.81
C VAL A 33 -3.25 -0.43 7.08
N SER A 34 -4.40 -0.10 7.63
CA SER A 34 -4.51 0.69 8.86
C SER A 34 -4.09 -0.10 10.10
N THR A 35 -3.69 0.60 11.17
CA THR A 35 -3.41 -0.03 12.47
C THR A 35 -4.57 -0.87 12.98
N LYS A 36 -5.81 -0.41 12.80
CA LYS A 36 -7.00 -1.19 13.15
C LYS A 36 -7.08 -2.50 12.37
N GLN A 37 -6.69 -2.52 11.10
CA GLN A 37 -6.62 -3.77 10.33
C GLN A 37 -5.48 -4.66 10.83
N ILE A 38 -4.33 -4.08 11.19
CA ILE A 38 -3.20 -4.82 11.76
C ILE A 38 -3.61 -5.55 13.05
N GLU A 39 -4.37 -4.89 13.92
CA GLU A 39 -4.81 -5.43 15.20
C GLU A 39 -5.94 -6.45 15.09
N ASN A 40 -6.82 -6.31 14.10
CA ASN A 40 -8.05 -7.11 13.99
C ASN A 40 -7.96 -8.27 12.98
N LEU A 41 -7.04 -8.22 12.01
CA LEU A 41 -6.90 -9.30 11.03
C LEU A 41 -6.07 -10.45 11.64
N PRO A 42 -6.50 -11.70 11.46
CA PRO A 42 -5.74 -12.84 11.91
C PRO A 42 -4.43 -12.94 11.11
N THR A 43 -3.32 -13.18 11.80
CA THR A 43 -2.02 -13.45 11.19
C THR A 43 -1.64 -14.89 11.41
N VAL A 44 -0.98 -15.51 10.42
CA VAL A 44 -0.48 -16.89 10.54
C VAL A 44 0.95 -16.87 11.06
N ASN A 45 1.79 -15.98 10.51
CA ASN A 45 3.22 -15.92 10.81
C ASN A 45 3.63 -14.56 11.39
N ARG A 46 2.67 -13.72 11.81
CA ARG A 46 2.92 -12.37 12.34
C ARG A 46 3.79 -11.54 11.38
N SER A 47 3.46 -11.63 10.10
CA SER A 47 4.31 -11.20 8.98
C SER A 47 3.63 -10.17 8.09
N LEU A 48 4.42 -9.37 7.35
CA LEU A 48 3.84 -8.39 6.42
C LEU A 48 3.02 -9.05 5.30
N GLN A 49 3.38 -10.29 4.94
CA GLN A 49 2.75 -11.06 3.86
C GLN A 49 1.31 -11.43 4.21
N ASP A 50 1.00 -11.59 5.49
CA ASP A 50 -0.36 -11.85 5.96
C ASP A 50 -1.31 -10.70 5.59
N PHE A 51 -0.83 -9.45 5.69
CA PHE A 51 -1.59 -8.26 5.32
C PHE A 51 -1.55 -7.96 3.83
N ALA A 52 -0.42 -8.25 3.16
CA ALA A 52 -0.26 -8.03 1.73
C ALA A 52 -1.33 -8.77 0.91
N ARG A 53 -1.74 -9.96 1.36
CA ARG A 53 -2.80 -10.78 0.74
C ARG A 53 -4.21 -10.19 0.80
N THR A 54 -4.43 -9.11 1.56
CA THR A 54 -5.71 -8.38 1.52
C THR A 54 -5.89 -7.60 0.23
N ASN A 55 -4.82 -7.42 -0.55
CA ASN A 55 -4.84 -6.77 -1.85
C ASN A 55 -4.93 -7.83 -2.97
N PRO A 56 -5.90 -7.71 -3.91
CA PRO A 56 -6.10 -8.70 -4.99
C PRO A 56 -4.93 -8.79 -5.98
N TYR A 57 -4.03 -7.81 -6.03
CA TYR A 57 -2.83 -7.87 -6.87
C TYR A 57 -1.71 -8.74 -6.27
N PHE A 58 -1.85 -9.15 -5.01
CA PHE A 58 -0.86 -9.94 -4.30
C PHE A 58 -1.30 -11.40 -4.28
N THR A 59 -0.41 -12.28 -4.72
CA THR A 59 -0.64 -13.72 -4.76
C THR A 59 0.47 -14.44 -4.03
N VAL A 60 0.14 -15.52 -3.31
CA VAL A 60 1.15 -16.39 -2.72
C VAL A 60 1.45 -17.57 -3.61
N ASP A 61 2.68 -18.06 -3.55
CA ASP A 61 3.04 -19.31 -4.18
C ASP A 61 2.29 -20.47 -3.51
N ALA A 62 1.54 -21.25 -4.30
CA ALA A 62 0.75 -22.37 -3.79
C ALA A 62 1.63 -23.53 -3.25
N SER A 63 2.91 -23.58 -3.65
CA SER A 63 3.87 -24.55 -3.12
C SER A 63 4.46 -24.13 -1.77
N ASP A 64 4.28 -22.88 -1.35
CA ASP A 64 4.73 -22.37 -0.07
C ASP A 64 3.62 -22.45 0.98
N ALA A 65 3.66 -23.50 1.78
CA ALA A 65 2.71 -23.72 2.88
C ALA A 65 2.73 -22.59 3.93
N SER A 66 3.86 -21.88 4.07
CA SER A 66 3.99 -20.75 4.99
C SER A 66 3.46 -19.44 4.40
N ALA A 67 3.08 -19.39 3.12
CA ALA A 67 2.50 -18.23 2.45
C ALA A 67 3.38 -16.95 2.55
N THR A 68 4.69 -17.13 2.55
CA THR A 68 5.73 -16.10 2.65
C THR A 68 6.31 -15.67 1.29
N VAL A 69 6.18 -16.51 0.27
CA VAL A 69 6.53 -16.21 -1.12
C VAL A 69 5.39 -15.43 -1.78
N VAL A 70 5.50 -14.11 -1.81
CA VAL A 70 4.45 -13.20 -2.33
C VAL A 70 4.86 -12.59 -3.66
N ASN A 71 4.08 -12.85 -4.70
CA ASN A 71 4.22 -12.25 -6.03
C ASN A 71 3.23 -11.08 -6.17
N VAL A 72 3.65 -10.00 -6.82
CA VAL A 72 2.84 -8.81 -7.03
C VAL A 72 2.56 -8.63 -8.51
N ALA A 73 1.28 -8.58 -8.90
CA ALA A 73 0.83 -8.44 -10.28
C ALA A 73 1.48 -9.45 -11.25
N GLY A 74 1.67 -10.70 -10.80
CA GLY A 74 2.28 -11.77 -11.58
C GLY A 74 3.80 -11.69 -11.74
N ARG A 75 4.47 -10.71 -11.11
CA ARG A 75 5.93 -10.60 -11.10
C ARG A 75 6.53 -11.46 -10.00
N ASN A 76 7.69 -12.05 -10.28
CA ASN A 76 8.43 -12.84 -9.30
C ASN A 76 8.74 -12.02 -8.04
N ASN A 77 8.53 -12.63 -6.89
CA ASN A 77 8.72 -12.05 -5.56
C ASN A 77 10.08 -11.40 -5.32
N ARG A 78 11.16 -11.85 -5.98
CA ARG A 78 12.50 -11.26 -5.84
C ARG A 78 12.61 -9.84 -6.39
N TYR A 79 11.66 -9.41 -7.22
CA TYR A 79 11.60 -8.04 -7.73
C TYR A 79 10.75 -7.11 -6.86
N ASN A 80 10.18 -7.61 -5.76
CA ASN A 80 9.47 -6.76 -4.82
C ASN A 80 10.46 -5.82 -4.12
N ASN A 81 10.01 -4.60 -3.86
CA ASN A 81 10.78 -3.63 -3.11
C ASN A 81 10.08 -3.34 -1.77
N ILE A 82 10.74 -3.71 -0.69
CA ILE A 82 10.32 -3.49 0.69
C ILE A 82 11.12 -2.30 1.22
N GLN A 83 10.40 -1.35 1.81
CA GLN A 83 11.00 -0.17 2.41
C GLN A 83 10.47 0.03 3.82
N ILE A 84 11.33 0.50 4.71
CA ILE A 84 10.98 0.93 6.08
C ILE A 84 11.37 2.39 6.18
N ASP A 85 10.40 3.27 6.39
CA ASP A 85 10.61 4.72 6.46
C ASP A 85 11.39 5.30 5.26
N GLY A 86 11.21 4.70 4.07
CA GLY A 86 11.89 5.07 2.83
C GLY A 86 13.28 4.45 2.64
N ALA A 87 13.81 3.71 3.62
CA ALA A 87 15.04 2.93 3.46
C ALA A 87 14.74 1.53 2.89
N VAL A 88 15.51 1.10 1.89
CA VAL A 88 15.36 -0.21 1.26
C VAL A 88 15.74 -1.35 2.21
N ASN A 89 14.88 -2.35 2.35
CA ASN A 89 15.07 -3.52 3.19
C ASN A 89 14.73 -4.81 2.40
N ASN A 90 15.49 -5.08 1.33
CA ASN A 90 15.31 -6.25 0.46
C ASN A 90 16.36 -7.33 0.72
N ASP A 91 16.08 -8.56 0.26
CA ASP A 91 17.10 -9.61 0.17
C ASP A 91 18.16 -9.23 -0.87
N LEU A 92 19.29 -8.70 -0.39
CA LEU A 92 20.37 -8.18 -1.22
C LEU A 92 20.99 -9.23 -2.15
N PHE A 93 21.04 -10.49 -1.70
CA PHE A 93 21.70 -11.57 -2.44
C PHE A 93 20.69 -12.47 -3.17
N GLY A 94 19.39 -12.29 -2.94
CA GLY A 94 18.32 -13.07 -3.59
C GLY A 94 18.34 -14.57 -3.21
N LEU A 95 18.98 -14.91 -2.10
CA LEU A 95 19.15 -16.29 -1.65
C LEU A 95 17.88 -16.84 -1.00
N ALA A 96 17.08 -15.98 -0.35
CA ALA A 96 15.84 -16.41 0.29
C ALA A 96 14.78 -16.75 -0.76
N GLY A 97 14.14 -17.92 -0.62
CA GLY A 97 12.99 -18.28 -1.46
C GLY A 97 11.85 -17.27 -1.36
N THR A 98 11.68 -16.67 -0.18
CA THR A 98 10.67 -15.65 0.14
C THR A 98 10.92 -14.29 -0.53
N GLY A 99 12.15 -14.02 -0.99
CA GLY A 99 12.54 -12.71 -1.53
C GLY A 99 12.63 -11.61 -0.47
N THR A 100 12.66 -11.98 0.81
CA THR A 100 12.73 -11.06 1.95
C THR A 100 14.01 -11.28 2.77
N PRO A 101 14.54 -10.22 3.42
CA PRO A 101 15.67 -10.36 4.33
C PRO A 101 15.43 -11.43 5.40
N GLY A 102 16.44 -12.27 5.65
CA GLY A 102 16.38 -13.28 6.70
C GLY A 102 15.55 -14.54 6.37
N GLY A 103 14.96 -14.66 5.18
CA GLY A 103 14.14 -15.81 4.82
C GLY A 103 14.89 -17.16 4.88
N GLN A 104 16.21 -17.19 4.68
CA GLN A 104 17.04 -18.40 4.85
C GLN A 104 17.04 -18.93 6.31
N ALA A 105 16.80 -18.07 7.28
CA ALA A 105 16.70 -18.41 8.70
C ALA A 105 15.24 -18.53 9.16
N ASN A 106 14.27 -18.53 8.23
CA ASN A 106 12.83 -18.46 8.52
C ASN A 106 12.44 -17.28 9.43
N THR A 107 13.18 -16.17 9.37
CA THR A 107 12.82 -14.94 10.08
C THR A 107 12.11 -13.97 9.15
N GLN A 108 11.30 -13.10 9.74
CA GLN A 108 10.58 -12.05 9.04
C GLN A 108 11.29 -10.70 9.23
N PRO A 109 11.31 -9.83 8.21
CA PRO A 109 11.98 -8.53 8.29
C PRO A 109 11.32 -7.59 9.32
N ILE A 110 10.01 -7.75 9.52
CA ILE A 110 9.20 -7.02 10.51
C ILE A 110 8.26 -8.04 11.14
N SER A 111 8.23 -8.08 12.47
CA SER A 111 7.23 -8.83 13.23
C SER A 111 6.06 -7.91 13.61
N LEU A 112 4.84 -8.39 13.42
CA LEU A 112 3.58 -7.66 13.69
C LEU A 112 2.80 -8.32 14.83
#